data_AF-A0A1Q7HQA2-F1
#
_entry.id   AF-A0A1Q7HQA2-F1
#
_cell.length_a   1.000
_cell.length_b   1.000
_cell.length_c   1.000
_cell.angle_alpha   90.00
_cell.angle_beta   90.00
_cell.angle_gamma   90.00
#
_symmetry.space_group_name_H-M   'P 1'
#
loop_
_entity.id
_entity.type
_entity.pdbx_description
1 polymer ?
#
loop_
_entity_poly.entity_id
_entity_poly.type
_entity_poly.pdbx_seq_one_letter_code
_entity_poly.pdbx_strand_id
1 'polypeptide(L)'
;MPAAPLTNNTPINIGNLQVWWIDWMTQSPTPFGEKMTLFWHGHFTSDYRKVGTNSPAIYWQNLAWRKMAMGDLKSQLMQVTPDLAMLRYLDLAVSTGRNPNENYARELMELFTLGVGNYTEDDVKAAARALAGWRLPNRNETTAQTGIFDRTRAYAQAVTFLGKTGVMDAAGVVDQILAQDATATFLARDMARSFAAARATTRRR
;
A
#
# COMPACT_ATOMS: atom_id res chain seq x y z
N MET A 1 9.77 15.49 15.97
CA MET A 1 9.86 15.08 14.54
C MET A 1 10.59 16.13 13.73
N PRO A 2 11.23 15.78 12.59
CA PRO A 2 12.13 16.70 11.93
C PRO A 2 11.41 17.99 11.53
N ALA A 3 11.97 19.11 11.97
CA ALA A 3 11.48 20.47 11.72
C ALA A 3 11.88 20.98 10.32
N ALA A 4 12.67 20.21 9.57
CA ALA A 4 13.18 20.56 8.25
C ALA A 4 12.43 19.81 7.13
N PRO A 5 12.31 20.39 5.93
CA PRO A 5 11.73 19.70 4.78
C PRO A 5 12.52 18.43 4.48
N LEU A 6 11.82 17.30 4.48
CA LEU A 6 12.39 15.99 4.23
C LEU A 6 12.61 15.77 2.74
N THR A 7 13.78 15.24 2.39
CA THR A 7 14.04 14.61 1.10
C THR A 7 13.89 13.09 1.22
N ASN A 8 13.71 12.40 0.10
CA ASN A 8 13.56 10.94 0.10
C ASN A 8 14.82 10.16 0.53
N ASN A 9 15.95 10.84 0.73
CA ASN A 9 17.19 10.32 1.29
C ASN A 9 17.43 10.77 2.74
N THR A 10 16.46 11.44 3.37
CA THR A 10 16.59 11.86 4.77
C THR A 10 16.39 10.66 5.68
N PRO A 11 17.39 10.26 6.49
CA PRO A 11 17.24 9.12 7.38
C PRO A 11 16.25 9.42 8.50
N ILE A 12 15.62 8.37 9.01
CA ILE A 12 14.69 8.42 10.13
C ILE A 12 15.18 7.54 11.28
N ASN A 13 14.89 7.97 12.51
CA ASN A 13 15.03 7.14 13.70
C ASN A 13 13.67 6.54 14.05
N ILE A 14 13.58 5.21 14.08
CA ILE A 14 12.31 4.49 14.30
C ILE A 14 11.76 4.71 15.71
N GLY A 15 12.61 4.75 16.73
CA GLY A 15 12.17 5.05 18.10
C GLY A 15 11.52 6.42 18.21
N ASN A 16 12.15 7.44 17.62
CA ASN A 16 11.57 8.79 17.59
C ASN A 16 10.25 8.84 16.79
N LEU A 17 10.14 8.06 15.71
CA LEU A 17 8.91 7.95 14.93
C LEU A 17 7.77 7.29 15.71
N GLN A 18 8.08 6.25 16.48
CA GLN A 18 7.12 5.58 17.35
C GLN A 18 6.63 6.52 18.47
N VAL A 19 7.55 7.20 19.17
CA VAL A 19 7.20 8.17 20.22
C VAL A 19 6.31 9.28 19.65
N TRP A 20 6.68 9.86 18.52
CA TRP A 20 5.87 10.89 17.86
C TRP A 20 4.45 10.41 17.56
N TRP A 21 4.29 9.20 17.00
CA TRP A 21 2.95 8.75 16.65
C TRP A 21 2.12 8.45 17.91
N ILE A 22 2.73 7.90 18.97
CA ILE A 22 2.06 7.71 20.27
C ILE A 22 1.62 9.06 20.86
N ASP A 23 2.47 10.08 20.81
CA ASP A 23 2.13 11.44 21.24
C ASP A 23 0.93 11.98 20.45
N TRP A 24 0.93 11.82 19.12
CA TRP A 24 -0.22 12.20 18.29
C TRP A 24 -1.50 11.45 18.65
N MET A 25 -1.43 10.13 18.84
CA MET A 25 -2.60 9.32 19.20
C MET A 25 -3.17 9.69 20.58
N THR A 26 -2.33 10.15 21.52
CA THR A 26 -2.75 10.50 22.88
C THR A 26 -3.22 11.95 23.02
N GLN A 27 -2.73 12.86 22.16
CA GLN A 27 -2.97 14.31 22.28
C GLN A 27 -3.93 14.85 21.21
N SER A 28 -4.18 14.11 20.13
CA SER A 28 -5.00 14.59 19.02
C SER A 28 -6.46 14.87 19.46
N PRO A 29 -7.04 16.01 19.04
CA PRO A 29 -8.47 16.28 19.26
C PRO A 29 -9.38 15.39 18.41
N THR A 30 -8.83 14.60 17.48
CA THR A 30 -9.57 13.69 16.58
C THR A 30 -9.20 12.22 16.85
N PRO A 31 -9.53 11.67 18.04
CA PRO A 31 -9.10 10.32 18.45
C PRO A 31 -9.61 9.23 17.50
N PHE A 32 -10.81 9.40 16.93
CA PHE A 32 -11.33 8.46 15.94
C PHE A 32 -10.50 8.46 14.65
N GLY A 33 -10.03 9.63 14.18
CA GLY A 33 -9.17 9.73 12.99
C GLY A 33 -7.83 9.01 13.18
N GLU A 34 -7.22 9.12 14.36
CA GLU A 34 -6.00 8.37 14.68
C GLU A 34 -6.26 6.87 14.81
N LYS A 35 -7.41 6.45 15.38
CA LYS A 35 -7.80 5.03 15.41
C LYS A 35 -7.99 4.46 13.99
N MET A 36 -8.58 5.23 13.08
CA MET A 36 -8.69 4.86 11.65
C MET A 36 -7.32 4.82 10.97
N THR A 37 -6.43 5.76 11.28
CA THR A 37 -5.04 5.75 10.78
C THR A 37 -4.31 4.47 11.22
N LEU A 38 -4.46 4.08 12.49
CA LEU A 38 -3.90 2.85 13.02
C LEU A 38 -4.50 1.60 12.35
N PHE A 39 -5.81 1.60 12.11
CA PHE A 39 -6.47 0.54 11.35
C PHE A 39 -5.84 0.40 9.95
N TRP A 40 -5.75 1.48 9.18
CA TRP A 40 -5.19 1.43 7.82
C TRP A 40 -3.71 1.09 7.80
N HIS A 41 -2.93 1.54 8.79
CA HIS A 41 -1.54 1.12 8.95
C HIS A 41 -1.41 -0.40 9.18
N GLY A 42 -2.33 -0.99 9.94
CA GLY A 42 -2.39 -2.45 10.15
C GLY A 42 -3.06 -3.22 9.01
N HIS A 43 -3.81 -2.53 8.14
CA HIS A 43 -4.45 -3.10 6.96
C HIS A 43 -3.44 -3.16 5.81
N PHE A 44 -2.89 -2.02 5.40
CA PHE A 44 -1.82 -1.87 4.41
C PHE A 44 -0.44 -2.00 5.07
N THR A 45 -0.20 -3.17 5.67
CA THR A 45 0.97 -3.41 6.52
C THR A 45 2.29 -3.29 5.75
N SER A 46 3.29 -2.66 6.38
CA SER A 46 4.68 -2.62 5.92
C SER A 46 5.67 -2.93 7.05
N ASP A 47 6.91 -3.26 6.69
CA ASP A 47 7.99 -3.50 7.65
C ASP A 47 9.17 -2.55 7.42
N TYR A 48 9.44 -1.67 8.39
CA TYR A 48 10.56 -0.72 8.33
C TYR A 48 11.93 -1.41 8.16
N ARG A 49 12.08 -2.67 8.59
CA ARG A 49 13.32 -3.44 8.44
C ARG A 49 13.61 -3.77 6.99
N LYS A 50 12.57 -4.04 6.18
CA LYS A 50 12.70 -4.25 4.72
C LYS A 50 12.68 -2.92 3.95
N VAL A 51 11.89 -1.95 4.39
CA VAL A 51 11.82 -0.62 3.75
C VAL A 51 13.12 0.18 3.93
N GLY A 52 13.82 -0.03 5.05
CA GLY A 52 15.04 0.67 5.42
C GLY A 52 14.80 2.04 6.04
N THR A 53 15.76 2.50 6.83
CA THR A 53 15.67 3.75 7.61
C THR A 53 16.42 4.93 6.99
N ASN A 54 17.03 4.75 5.82
CA ASN A 54 17.77 5.79 5.10
C ASN A 54 16.86 6.74 4.28
N SER A 55 15.58 6.76 4.61
CA SER A 55 14.53 7.46 3.87
C SER A 55 13.31 7.64 4.76
N PRO A 56 12.51 8.71 4.59
CA PRO A 56 11.31 8.97 5.39
C PRO A 56 10.08 8.19 4.91
N ALA A 57 10.24 7.14 4.09
CA ALA A 57 9.14 6.41 3.46
C ALA A 57 8.05 5.93 4.46
N ILE A 58 8.43 5.32 5.59
CA ILE A 58 7.45 4.87 6.62
C ILE A 58 6.72 6.05 7.26
N TYR A 59 7.41 7.18 7.47
CA TYR A 59 6.79 8.39 8.00
C TYR A 59 5.78 8.97 7.02
N TRP A 60 6.13 9.09 5.74
CA TRP A 60 5.21 9.55 4.70
C TRP A 60 4.03 8.61 4.50
N GLN A 61 4.26 7.29 4.57
CA GLN A 61 3.20 6.30 4.54
C GLN A 61 2.20 6.52 5.69
N ASN A 62 2.67 6.77 6.92
CA ASN A 62 1.79 7.10 8.05
C ASN A 62 0.96 8.38 7.79
N LEU A 63 1.59 9.43 7.26
CA LEU A 63 0.88 10.66 6.88
C LEU A 63 -0.17 10.42 5.79
N ALA A 64 0.12 9.55 4.82
CA ALA A 64 -0.81 9.19 3.75
C ALA A 64 -2.04 8.46 4.32
N TRP A 65 -1.84 7.47 5.20
CA TRP A 65 -2.94 6.79 5.90
C TRP A 65 -3.76 7.76 6.75
N ARG A 66 -3.11 8.70 7.44
CA ARG A 66 -3.80 9.73 8.21
C ARG A 66 -4.66 10.63 7.31
N LYS A 67 -4.11 11.09 6.19
CA LYS A 67 -4.82 11.95 5.24
C LYS A 67 -6.04 11.24 4.65
N MET A 68 -5.95 9.94 4.40
CA MET A 68 -7.01 9.14 3.78
C MET A 68 -7.84 8.34 4.80
N ALA A 69 -7.68 8.59 6.09
CA ALA A 69 -8.24 7.75 7.14
C ALA A 69 -9.77 7.54 7.00
N MET A 70 -10.46 8.54 6.45
CA MET A 70 -11.91 8.56 6.22
C MET A 70 -12.30 8.56 4.72
N GLY A 71 -11.35 8.30 3.82
CA GLY A 71 -11.57 8.30 2.36
C GLY A 71 -12.19 7.01 1.84
N ASP A 72 -12.48 6.96 0.55
CA ASP A 72 -12.98 5.77 -0.13
C ASP A 72 -11.87 4.77 -0.45
N LEU A 73 -12.22 3.48 -0.57
CA LEU A 73 -11.26 2.40 -0.80
C LEU A 73 -10.51 2.55 -2.14
N LYS A 74 -11.16 3.05 -3.21
CA LYS A 74 -10.50 3.20 -4.51
C LYS A 74 -9.35 4.19 -4.41
N SER A 75 -9.61 5.37 -3.85
CA SER A 75 -8.58 6.39 -3.61
C SER A 75 -7.43 5.85 -2.75
N GLN A 76 -7.74 5.05 -1.73
CA GLN A 76 -6.74 4.43 -0.88
C GLN A 76 -5.86 3.44 -1.66
N LEU A 77 -6.44 2.49 -2.40
CA LEU A 77 -5.69 1.51 -3.20
C LEU A 77 -4.81 2.18 -4.26
N MET A 78 -5.30 3.25 -4.88
CA MET A 78 -4.53 4.05 -5.83
C MET A 78 -3.36 4.79 -5.18
N GLN A 79 -3.46 5.13 -3.89
CA GLN A 79 -2.37 5.76 -3.14
C GLN A 79 -1.39 4.73 -2.54
N VAL A 80 -1.85 3.52 -2.21
CA VAL A 80 -1.01 2.40 -1.72
C VAL A 80 -0.02 1.97 -2.80
N THR A 81 -0.46 1.85 -4.06
CA THR A 81 0.36 1.32 -5.16
C THR A 81 1.69 2.08 -5.36
N PRO A 82 1.70 3.43 -5.45
CA PRO A 82 2.94 4.18 -5.59
C PRO A 82 3.61 4.56 -4.27
N ASP A 83 3.16 4.09 -3.11
CA ASP A 83 3.78 4.43 -1.82
C ASP A 83 5.22 3.89 -1.74
N LEU A 84 6.18 4.72 -1.30
CA LEU A 84 7.60 4.34 -1.30
C LEU A 84 7.90 3.17 -0.36
N ALA A 85 7.19 3.06 0.76
CA ALA A 85 7.36 1.95 1.67
C ALA A 85 6.78 0.66 1.07
N MET A 86 5.59 0.71 0.46
CA MET A 86 5.00 -0.42 -0.28
C MET A 86 5.87 -0.90 -1.43
N LEU A 87 6.41 0.03 -2.23
CA LEU A 87 7.28 -0.29 -3.36
C LEU A 87 8.52 -1.08 -2.96
N ARG A 88 9.09 -0.79 -1.77
CA ARG A 88 10.22 -1.54 -1.21
C ARG A 88 9.78 -2.81 -0.51
N TYR A 89 8.71 -2.74 0.27
CA TYR A 89 8.25 -3.85 1.11
C TYR A 89 7.76 -5.02 0.28
N LEU A 90 7.08 -4.76 -0.84
CA LEU A 90 6.48 -5.78 -1.70
C LEU A 90 7.17 -5.89 -3.06
N ASP A 91 8.39 -5.36 -3.16
CA ASP A 91 9.28 -5.49 -4.32
C ASP A 91 8.68 -4.99 -5.65
N LEU A 92 7.63 -4.15 -5.60
CA LEU A 92 7.02 -3.57 -6.79
C LEU A 92 8.00 -2.62 -7.51
N ALA A 93 8.91 -1.97 -6.77
CA ALA A 93 9.96 -1.13 -7.34
C ALA A 93 10.86 -1.85 -8.35
N VAL A 94 11.03 -3.17 -8.23
CA VAL A 94 11.87 -3.98 -9.13
C VAL A 94 11.04 -4.77 -10.15
N SER A 95 9.70 -4.72 -10.06
CA SER A 95 8.80 -5.36 -11.02
C SER A 95 8.84 -4.64 -12.36
N THR A 96 9.10 -5.40 -13.43
CA THR A 96 9.11 -4.89 -14.81
C THR A 96 8.26 -5.79 -15.70
N GLY A 97 7.77 -5.28 -16.83
CA GLY A 97 7.00 -6.09 -17.78
C GLY A 97 7.77 -7.30 -18.31
N ARG A 98 9.11 -7.27 -18.29
CA ARG A 98 9.97 -8.40 -18.67
C ARG A 98 10.16 -9.41 -17.53
N ASN A 99 10.23 -8.94 -16.30
CA ASN A 99 10.38 -9.76 -15.11
C ASN A 99 9.40 -9.25 -14.04
N PRO A 100 8.10 -9.61 -14.14
CA PRO A 100 7.09 -9.18 -13.19
C PRO A 100 7.35 -9.82 -11.83
N ASN A 101 7.24 -9.03 -10.76
CA ASN A 101 7.27 -9.55 -9.39
C ASN A 101 5.82 -9.67 -8.87
N GLU A 102 5.46 -10.88 -8.47
CA GLU A 102 4.10 -11.23 -8.04
C GLU A 102 3.76 -10.80 -6.61
N ASN A 103 4.76 -10.46 -5.79
CA ASN A 103 4.58 -10.23 -4.35
C ASN A 103 3.50 -9.16 -4.08
N TYR A 104 3.66 -7.94 -4.61
CA TYR A 104 2.65 -6.89 -4.45
C TYR A 104 1.26 -7.27 -4.97
N ALA A 105 1.20 -7.92 -6.14
CA ALA A 105 -0.08 -8.33 -6.73
C ALA A 105 -0.81 -9.36 -5.86
N ARG A 106 -0.07 -10.32 -5.30
CA ARG A 106 -0.59 -11.32 -4.37
C ARG A 106 -1.09 -10.65 -3.10
N GLU A 107 -0.30 -9.80 -2.45
CA GLU A 107 -0.72 -9.14 -1.21
C GLU A 107 -1.90 -8.20 -1.41
N LEU A 108 -1.94 -7.49 -2.54
CA LEU A 108 -3.06 -6.62 -2.90
C LEU A 108 -4.37 -7.41 -2.92
N MET A 109 -4.38 -8.60 -3.50
CA MET A 109 -5.56 -9.46 -3.53
C MET A 109 -5.78 -10.22 -2.22
N GLU A 110 -4.73 -10.78 -1.63
CA GLU A 110 -4.84 -11.69 -0.50
C GLU A 110 -5.09 -10.98 0.83
N LEU A 111 -4.30 -9.95 1.14
CA LEU A 111 -4.30 -9.32 2.45
C LEU A 111 -5.03 -7.98 2.48
N PHE A 112 -5.15 -7.31 1.34
CA PHE A 112 -5.70 -5.96 1.28
C PHE A 112 -7.10 -5.88 0.69
N THR A 113 -7.56 -6.87 -0.08
CA THR A 113 -8.85 -6.73 -0.80
C THR A 113 -9.72 -7.98 -0.83
N LEU A 114 -9.35 -9.03 -1.55
CA LEU A 114 -10.24 -10.16 -1.85
C LEU A 114 -10.20 -11.25 -0.78
N GLY A 115 -9.05 -11.48 -0.16
CA GLY A 115 -8.84 -12.65 0.69
C GLY A 115 -8.56 -13.93 -0.11
N VAL A 116 -7.91 -14.89 0.55
CA VAL A 116 -7.60 -16.20 -0.02
C VAL A 116 -8.86 -16.90 -0.55
N GLY A 117 -8.74 -17.51 -1.74
CA GLY A 117 -9.80 -18.30 -2.36
C GLY A 117 -10.73 -17.52 -3.30
N ASN A 118 -10.53 -16.20 -3.43
CA ASN A 118 -11.33 -15.32 -4.31
C ASN A 118 -10.59 -14.87 -5.58
N TYR A 119 -9.41 -15.43 -5.86
CA TYR A 119 -8.61 -15.21 -7.06
C TYR A 119 -7.77 -16.45 -7.35
N THR A 120 -7.26 -16.55 -8.56
CA THR A 120 -6.39 -17.65 -9.01
C THR A 120 -4.93 -17.24 -9.08
N GLU A 121 -4.03 -18.21 -9.21
CA GLU A 121 -2.62 -17.96 -9.46
C GLU A 121 -2.38 -17.22 -10.80
N ASP A 122 -3.24 -17.45 -11.79
CA ASP A 122 -3.18 -16.73 -13.07
C ASP A 122 -3.57 -15.26 -12.91
N ASP A 123 -4.51 -14.95 -12.00
CA ASP A 123 -4.84 -13.56 -11.65
C ASP A 123 -3.65 -12.86 -10.99
N VAL A 124 -2.88 -13.56 -10.14
CA VAL A 124 -1.65 -13.01 -9.55
C VAL A 124 -0.65 -12.62 -10.63
N LYS A 125 -0.39 -13.52 -11.58
CA LYS A 125 0.52 -13.26 -12.71
C LYS A 125 0.03 -12.13 -13.61
N ALA A 126 -1.27 -12.08 -13.88
CA ALA A 126 -1.88 -11.04 -14.70
C ALA A 126 -1.78 -9.67 -14.03
N ALA A 127 -2.12 -9.57 -12.74
CA ALA A 127 -1.98 -8.35 -11.97
C ALA A 127 -0.52 -7.92 -11.83
N ALA A 128 0.41 -8.86 -11.59
CA ALA A 128 1.84 -8.56 -11.50
C ALA A 128 2.38 -7.88 -12.77
N ARG A 129 1.93 -8.36 -13.95
CA ARG A 129 2.25 -7.73 -15.23
C ARG A 129 1.63 -6.34 -15.36
N ALA A 130 0.34 -6.20 -15.07
CA ALA A 130 -0.40 -4.93 -15.18
C ALA A 130 0.12 -3.85 -14.21
N LEU A 131 0.62 -4.25 -13.03
CA LEU A 131 1.18 -3.37 -12.01
C LEU A 131 2.67 -3.05 -12.23
N ALA A 132 3.35 -3.72 -13.15
CA ALA A 132 4.77 -3.50 -13.40
C ALA A 132 5.07 -2.10 -13.97
N GLY A 133 6.26 -1.57 -13.67
CA GLY A 133 6.74 -0.29 -14.22
C GLY A 133 7.03 0.79 -13.18
N TRP A 134 6.54 0.65 -11.94
CA TRP A 134 6.88 1.56 -10.85
C TRP A 134 8.34 1.41 -10.41
N ARG A 135 9.02 2.52 -10.16
CA ARG A 135 10.37 2.57 -9.56
C ARG A 135 10.38 3.52 -8.38
N LEU A 136 11.38 3.34 -7.53
CA LEU A 136 11.78 4.37 -6.59
C LEU A 136 12.27 5.62 -7.35
N PRO A 137 12.12 6.81 -6.75
CA PRO A 137 12.79 8.01 -7.21
C PRO A 137 14.30 7.80 -7.33
N ASN A 138 14.91 8.37 -8.37
CA ASN A 138 16.36 8.37 -8.56
C ASN A 138 17.04 9.50 -7.78
N ARG A 139 18.37 9.58 -7.85
CA ARG A 139 19.18 10.56 -7.10
C ARG A 139 18.85 12.03 -7.42
N ASN A 140 18.23 12.32 -8.56
CA ASN A 140 17.87 13.67 -8.98
C ASN A 140 16.41 14.03 -8.59
N GLU A 141 15.61 13.05 -8.18
CA GLU A 141 14.19 13.22 -7.83
C GLU A 141 14.02 13.30 -6.29
N THR A 142 14.86 14.07 -5.61
CA THR A 142 15.02 14.04 -4.13
C THR A 142 13.78 14.48 -3.34
N THR A 143 12.86 15.19 -3.97
CA THR A 143 11.61 15.68 -3.36
C THR A 143 10.41 14.76 -3.59
N ALA A 144 10.55 13.72 -4.43
CA ALA A 144 9.47 12.79 -4.71
C ALA A 144 9.12 11.95 -3.48
N GLN A 145 7.85 12.01 -3.08
CA GLN A 145 7.30 11.30 -1.91
C GLN A 145 6.59 10.00 -2.28
N THR A 146 6.43 9.75 -3.58
CA THR A 146 5.80 8.57 -4.17
C THR A 146 6.71 8.02 -5.28
N GLY A 147 6.43 6.79 -5.70
CA GLY A 147 7.11 6.14 -6.81
C GLY A 147 6.86 6.84 -8.13
N ILE A 148 7.78 6.60 -9.05
CA ILE A 148 7.70 7.11 -10.41
C ILE A 148 7.31 5.96 -11.33
N PHE A 149 6.22 6.14 -12.09
CA PHE A 149 5.86 5.18 -13.11
C PHE A 149 6.74 5.37 -14.35
N ASP A 150 7.44 4.32 -14.74
CA ASP A 150 8.29 4.31 -15.93
C ASP A 150 7.68 3.40 -16.99
N ARG A 151 7.10 4.03 -18.03
CA ARG A 151 6.43 3.32 -19.12
C ARG A 151 7.36 2.36 -19.87
N THR A 152 8.68 2.61 -19.89
CA THR A 152 9.65 1.72 -20.55
C THR A 152 9.83 0.40 -19.80
N ARG A 153 9.45 0.37 -18.53
CA ARG A 153 9.50 -0.80 -17.64
C ARG A 153 8.14 -1.48 -17.51
N ALA A 154 7.07 -0.88 -18.02
CA ALA A 154 5.71 -1.41 -17.90
C ALA A 154 5.48 -2.60 -18.85
N TYR A 155 4.51 -3.46 -18.50
CA TYR A 155 3.98 -4.45 -19.43
C TYR A 155 2.97 -3.78 -20.35
N ALA A 156 3.08 -3.99 -21.66
CA ALA A 156 2.26 -3.27 -22.65
C ALA A 156 1.25 -4.15 -23.39
N GLN A 157 1.22 -5.46 -23.11
CA GLN A 157 0.32 -6.40 -23.76
C GLN A 157 -0.92 -6.66 -22.91
N ALA A 158 -1.95 -7.23 -23.54
CA ALA A 158 -3.17 -7.59 -22.84
C ALA A 158 -2.92 -8.73 -21.84
N VAL A 159 -3.62 -8.66 -20.71
CA VAL A 159 -3.71 -9.73 -19.71
C VAL A 159 -5.18 -10.06 -19.49
N THR A 160 -5.46 -11.27 -19.00
CA THR A 160 -6.78 -11.63 -18.47
C THR A 160 -6.67 -11.60 -16.96
N PHE A 161 -7.41 -10.71 -16.31
CA PHE A 161 -7.39 -10.52 -14.86
C PHE A 161 -8.83 -10.46 -14.34
N LEU A 162 -9.16 -11.34 -13.39
CA LEU A 162 -10.49 -11.48 -12.79
C LEU A 162 -11.61 -11.53 -13.83
N GLY A 163 -11.39 -12.33 -14.87
CA GLY A 163 -12.36 -12.55 -15.96
C GLY A 163 -12.41 -11.47 -17.03
N LYS A 164 -11.66 -10.36 -16.90
CA LYS A 164 -11.58 -9.31 -17.92
C LYS A 164 -10.26 -9.35 -18.68
N THR A 165 -10.34 -9.33 -20.00
CA THR A 165 -9.17 -9.26 -20.89
C THR A 165 -8.96 -7.84 -21.41
N GLY A 166 -7.73 -7.34 -21.34
CA GLY A 166 -7.35 -6.06 -21.92
C GLY A 166 -5.95 -5.62 -21.51
N VAL A 167 -5.47 -4.53 -22.10
CA VAL A 167 -4.28 -3.85 -21.59
C VAL A 167 -4.70 -3.12 -20.32
N MET A 168 -4.07 -3.46 -19.20
CA MET A 168 -4.41 -2.92 -17.88
C MET A 168 -3.23 -2.20 -17.25
N ASP A 169 -3.55 -1.14 -16.50
CA ASP A 169 -2.65 -0.44 -15.59
C ASP A 169 -3.13 -0.60 -14.14
N ALA A 170 -2.53 0.14 -13.21
CA ALA A 170 -2.92 0.10 -11.79
C ALA A 170 -4.40 0.46 -11.57
N ALA A 171 -4.96 1.42 -12.31
CA ALA A 171 -6.36 1.79 -12.19
C ALA A 171 -7.27 0.66 -12.69
N GLY A 172 -6.93 0.04 -13.82
CA GLY A 172 -7.63 -1.12 -14.35
C GLY A 172 -7.66 -2.30 -13.38
N VAL A 173 -6.52 -2.60 -12.74
CA VAL A 173 -6.43 -3.64 -11.71
C VAL A 173 -7.30 -3.32 -10.50
N VAL A 174 -7.19 -2.10 -9.95
CA VAL A 174 -8.01 -1.66 -8.81
C VAL A 174 -9.50 -1.73 -9.15
N ASP A 175 -9.90 -1.28 -10.35
CA ASP A 175 -11.29 -1.33 -10.78
C ASP A 175 -11.83 -2.77 -10.90
N GLN A 176 -11.00 -3.72 -11.38
CA GLN A 176 -11.41 -5.12 -11.45
C GLN A 176 -11.52 -5.78 -10.07
N ILE A 177 -10.66 -5.41 -9.12
CA ILE A 177 -10.75 -5.87 -7.73
C ILE A 177 -12.02 -5.32 -7.07
N LEU A 178 -12.29 -4.02 -7.22
CA LEU A 178 -13.47 -3.39 -6.62
C LEU A 178 -14.80 -3.87 -7.22
N ALA A 179 -14.77 -4.44 -8.42
CA ALA A 179 -15.92 -5.08 -9.03
C ALA A 179 -16.29 -6.44 -8.41
N GLN A 180 -15.42 -7.02 -7.57
CA GLN A 180 -15.69 -8.30 -6.91
C GLN A 180 -16.43 -8.08 -5.58
N ASP A 181 -17.53 -8.82 -5.35
CA ASP A 181 -18.29 -8.79 -4.09
C ASP A 181 -17.44 -9.18 -2.86
N ALA A 182 -16.42 -10.02 -3.09
CA ALA A 182 -15.47 -10.44 -2.06
C ALA A 182 -14.76 -9.24 -1.40
N THR A 183 -14.48 -8.17 -2.16
CA THR A 183 -13.75 -7.00 -1.66
C THR A 183 -14.50 -6.28 -0.54
N ALA A 184 -15.79 -6.01 -0.75
CA ALA A 184 -16.63 -5.36 0.26
C ALA A 184 -16.75 -6.24 1.52
N THR A 185 -16.95 -7.54 1.33
CA THR A 185 -17.08 -8.50 2.43
C THR A 185 -15.80 -8.59 3.27
N PHE A 186 -14.64 -8.63 2.61
CA PHE A 186 -13.34 -8.70 3.26
C PHE A 186 -13.09 -7.47 4.12
N LEU A 187 -13.24 -6.27 3.55
CA LEU A 187 -12.97 -5.03 4.26
C LEU A 187 -13.97 -4.80 5.40
N ALA A 188 -15.27 -5.02 5.16
CA ALA A 188 -16.28 -4.87 6.20
C ALA A 188 -16.05 -5.79 7.39
N ARG A 189 -15.63 -7.05 7.14
CA ARG A 189 -15.26 -8.00 8.19
C ARG A 189 -14.06 -7.53 8.99
N ASP A 190 -13.05 -6.98 8.32
CA ASP A 190 -11.85 -6.48 8.98
C ASP A 190 -12.17 -5.27 9.87
N MET A 191 -12.93 -4.31 9.36
CA MET A 191 -13.40 -3.17 10.14
C MET A 191 -14.26 -3.61 11.33
N ALA A 192 -15.19 -4.55 11.13
CA ALA A 192 -16.01 -5.09 12.22
C ALA A 192 -15.14 -5.72 13.32
N ARG A 193 -14.09 -6.45 12.95
CA ARG A 193 -13.13 -7.01 13.92
C ARG A 193 -12.35 -5.94 14.67
N SER A 194 -11.88 -4.91 13.97
CA SER A 194 -11.07 -3.85 14.60
C SER A 194 -11.88 -2.88 15.46
N PHE A 195 -13.16 -2.68 15.19
CA PHE A 195 -13.98 -1.67 15.85
C PHE A 195 -15.10 -2.21 16.75
N ALA A 196 -15.67 -3.38 16.43
CA ALA A 196 -16.82 -3.94 17.15
C ALA A 196 -16.48 -5.17 18.01
N ALA A 197 -15.33 -5.82 17.79
CA ALA A 197 -14.94 -6.96 18.63
C ALA A 197 -14.52 -6.49 20.03
N ALA A 198 -15.06 -7.13 21.07
CA ALA A 198 -14.78 -6.82 22.48
C ALA A 198 -13.34 -7.14 22.94
N ARG A 199 -12.47 -7.62 22.05
CA ARG A 199 -11.10 -8.05 22.36
C ARG A 199 -10.12 -7.48 21.35
N ALA A 200 -8.97 -6.98 21.82
CA ALA A 200 -7.86 -6.59 20.96
C ALA A 200 -7.45 -7.79 20.08
N THR A 201 -7.66 -7.68 18.77
CA THR A 201 -7.28 -8.72 17.81
C THR A 201 -5.79 -8.62 17.51
N THR A 202 -5.04 -9.69 17.79
CA THR A 202 -3.72 -9.92 17.19
C THR A 202 -3.92 -10.33 15.73
N ARG A 203 -3.56 -9.47 14.76
CA ARG A 203 -3.50 -9.85 13.34
C ARG A 203 -2.29 -10.78 13.11
N ARG A 204 -2.46 -11.78 12.23
CA ARG A 204 -1.42 -12.76 11.85
C ARG A 204 -0.37 -12.10 10.94
N ARG A 205 0.85 -12.66 11.04
CA ARG A 205 2.11 -12.20 10.45
C ARG A 205 2.06 -12.06 8.95
#